data_AF-A0A964AD98-F1
#
_entry.id   AF-A0A964AD98-F1
#
_cell.length_a   1.000
_cell.length_b   1.000
_cell.length_c   1.000
_cell.angle_alpha   90.00
_cell.angle_beta   90.00
_cell.angle_gamma   90.00
#
_symmetry.space_group_name_H-M   'P 1'
#
loop_
_entity.id
_entity.type
_entity.pdbx_description
1 polymer ?
#
loop_
_entity_poly.entity_id
_entity_poly.type
_entity_poly.pdbx_seq_one_letter_code
_entity_poly.pdbx_strand_id
1 'polypeptide(L)'
;MNRLSATRLPGGFTLVEVLIVVVVSTLGFVALFGMQVATLRGLANTRRIIEATNLAENFLEQLRVEFSQWTEEPNQGLDGSGVFPHLSGLPVGPAAAAGAQTDGGEVTGAPAWVIGDDGLGTDRRVSVVGDLDPTGTNAGIRAASISPGSGDLEQPFCLHYRLTWLIPNRSIRAEVEVVWPLESANMEAFLDCDTLASAALGDLRSVSLTTNLSVNTFLR
;
A
#
# COMPACT_ATOMS: atom_id res chain seq x y z
N MET A 1 -15.34 6.99 83.33
CA MET A 1 -14.17 6.90 82.42
C MET A 1 -14.57 7.46 81.07
N ASN A 2 -14.45 8.78 80.86
CA ASN A 2 -14.78 9.42 79.58
C ASN A 2 -13.48 9.76 78.85
N ARG A 3 -13.23 9.06 77.73
CA ARG A 3 -12.17 9.44 76.78
C ARG A 3 -12.69 10.66 76.01
N LEU A 4 -12.05 11.81 76.19
CA LEU A 4 -12.28 12.99 75.37
C LEU A 4 -11.63 12.73 74.00
N SER A 5 -12.48 12.45 73.00
CA SER A 5 -12.08 12.45 71.60
C SER A 5 -11.80 13.88 71.17
N ALA A 6 -10.54 14.21 70.94
CA ALA A 6 -10.14 15.48 70.34
C ALA A 6 -10.61 15.51 68.89
N THR A 7 -11.63 16.32 68.60
CA THR A 7 -12.04 16.68 67.24
C THR A 7 -10.93 17.52 66.62
N ARG A 8 -10.16 16.92 65.71
CA ARG A 8 -9.27 17.68 64.81
C ARG A 8 -10.13 18.63 63.99
N LEU A 9 -9.93 19.94 64.18
CA LEU A 9 -10.47 20.95 63.28
C LEU A 9 -9.89 20.72 61.88
N PRO A 10 -10.70 20.80 60.81
CA PRO A 10 -10.22 20.66 59.45
C PRO A 10 -9.25 21.81 59.14
N GLY A 11 -7.97 21.50 58.95
CA GLY A 11 -6.98 22.45 58.50
C GLY A 11 -7.25 22.87 57.06
N GLY A 12 -7.33 24.17 56.79
CA GLY A 12 -7.39 24.70 55.44
C GLY A 12 -6.07 24.52 54.69
N PHE A 13 -6.14 24.43 53.37
CA PHE A 13 -4.95 24.33 52.52
C PHE A 13 -4.14 25.63 52.54
N THR A 14 -2.82 25.51 52.61
CA THR A 14 -1.94 26.67 52.45
C THR A 14 -1.81 27.04 50.97
N LEU A 15 -1.62 28.34 50.67
CA LEU A 15 -1.46 28.82 49.29
C LEU A 15 -0.31 28.09 48.57
N VAL A 16 0.78 27.81 49.29
CA VAL A 16 1.95 27.08 48.78
C VAL A 16 1.61 25.65 48.39
N GLU A 17 0.78 24.96 49.16
CA GLU A 17 0.37 23.58 48.89
C GLU A 17 -0.46 23.50 47.59
N VAL A 18 -1.39 24.43 47.39
CA VAL A 18 -2.16 24.53 46.14
C VAL A 18 -1.24 24.83 44.96
N LEU A 19 -0.25 25.71 45.13
CA LEU A 19 0.70 26.05 44.08
C LEU A 19 1.53 24.83 43.65
N ILE A 20 1.99 24.02 44.62
CA ILE A 20 2.72 22.78 44.34
C ILE A 20 1.82 21.77 43.60
N VAL A 21 0.56 21.61 44.02
CA VAL A 21 -0.38 20.70 43.34
C VAL A 21 -0.63 21.12 41.90
N VAL A 22 -0.80 22.42 41.64
CA VAL A 22 -1.00 22.94 40.27
C VAL A 22 0.25 22.71 39.41
N VAL A 23 1.45 22.93 39.94
CA VAL A 23 2.70 22.66 39.20
C VAL A 23 2.88 21.16 38.92
N VAL A 24 2.67 20.29 39.90
CA VAL A 24 2.84 18.84 39.71
C VAL A 24 1.79 18.28 38.75
N SER A 25 0.53 18.73 38.86
CA SER A 25 -0.55 18.30 37.96
C SER A 25 -0.32 18.77 36.52
N THR A 26 0.14 20.00 36.30
CA THR A 26 0.47 20.50 34.97
C THR A 26 1.61 19.71 34.31
N LEU A 27 2.68 19.40 35.07
CA LEU A 27 3.77 18.56 34.56
C LEU A 27 3.29 17.14 34.21
N GLY A 28 2.45 16.54 35.06
CA GLY A 28 1.85 15.23 34.79
C GLY A 28 0.96 15.23 33.55
N PHE A 29 0.18 16.29 33.36
CA PHE A 29 -0.66 16.46 32.18
C PHE A 29 0.19 16.53 30.90
N VAL A 30 1.21 17.38 30.86
CA VAL A 30 2.11 17.50 29.69
C VAL A 30 2.74 16.16 29.32
N ALA A 31 3.18 15.36 30.29
CA ALA A 31 3.72 14.03 30.05
C ALA A 31 2.69 13.08 29.41
N LEU A 32 1.45 13.09 29.89
CA LEU A 32 0.36 12.29 29.32
C LEU A 32 0.01 12.71 27.88
N PHE A 33 -0.01 14.02 27.58
CA PHE A 33 -0.23 14.50 26.21
C PHE A 33 0.84 14.00 25.24
N GLY A 34 2.11 14.02 25.65
CA GLY A 34 3.20 13.50 24.84
C GLY A 34 3.01 12.03 24.45
N MET A 35 2.60 11.19 25.41
CA MET A 35 2.35 9.77 25.17
C MET A 35 1.12 9.54 24.27
N GLN A 36 0.06 10.33 24.43
CA GLN A 36 -1.14 10.24 23.60
C GLN A 36 -0.81 10.55 22.14
N VAL A 37 -0.06 11.61 21.86
CA VAL A 37 0.36 11.98 20.49
C VAL A 37 1.22 10.88 19.86
N ALA A 38 2.17 10.32 20.61
CA ALA A 38 3.01 9.24 20.13
C ALA A 38 2.18 7.99 19.76
N THR A 39 1.18 7.65 20.58
CA THR A 39 0.28 6.51 20.34
C THR A 39 -0.60 6.73 19.10
N LEU A 40 -1.15 7.94 18.93
CA LEU A 40 -1.97 8.28 17.76
C LEU A 40 -1.16 8.18 16.45
N ARG A 41 0.07 8.69 16.43
CA ARG A 41 0.96 8.55 15.26
C ARG A 41 1.29 7.09 14.98
N GLY A 42 1.50 6.29 16.04
CA GLY A 42 1.70 4.84 15.91
C GLY A 42 0.51 4.12 15.26
N LEU A 43 -0.72 4.44 15.70
CA LEU A 43 -1.94 3.86 15.13
C LEU A 43 -2.13 4.26 13.66
N ALA A 44 -1.88 5.53 13.31
CA ALA A 44 -1.99 6.01 11.93
C ALA A 44 -1.01 5.27 10.99
N ASN A 45 0.23 5.05 11.42
CA ASN A 45 1.21 4.30 10.65
C ASN A 45 0.82 2.82 10.47
N THR A 46 0.36 2.17 11.54
CA THR A 46 -0.12 0.77 11.46
C THR A 46 -1.28 0.62 10.49
N ARG A 47 -2.21 1.59 10.48
CA ARG A 47 -3.33 1.60 9.55
C ARG A 47 -2.87 1.61 8.09
N ARG A 48 -1.89 2.46 7.74
CA ARG A 48 -1.35 2.52 6.38
C ARG A 48 -0.68 1.20 5.96
N ILE A 49 0.01 0.53 6.87
CA ILE A 49 0.62 -0.79 6.59
C ILE A 49 -0.45 -1.83 6.30
N ILE A 50 -1.54 -1.87 7.09
CA ILE A 50 -2.66 -2.79 6.87
C ILE A 50 -3.33 -2.52 5.52
N GLU A 51 -3.61 -1.26 5.20
CA GLU A 51 -4.20 -0.85 3.92
C GLU A 51 -3.30 -1.23 2.74
N ALA A 52 -2.01 -0.94 2.81
CA ALA A 52 -1.05 -1.32 1.77
C ALA A 52 -0.93 -2.84 1.58
N THR A 53 -0.96 -3.60 2.68
CA THR A 53 -0.89 -5.07 2.63
C THR A 53 -2.16 -5.65 2.01
N ASN A 54 -3.33 -5.18 2.43
CA ASN A 54 -4.61 -5.60 1.85
C ASN A 54 -4.67 -5.31 0.34
N LEU A 55 -4.14 -4.15 -0.09
CA LEU A 55 -4.07 -3.78 -1.50
C LEU A 55 -3.17 -4.75 -2.28
N ALA A 56 -1.98 -5.02 -1.75
CA ALA A 56 -1.03 -5.95 -2.37
C ALA A 56 -1.61 -7.38 -2.47
N GLU A 57 -2.26 -7.86 -1.41
CA GLU A 57 -2.92 -9.18 -1.39
C GLU A 57 -4.05 -9.25 -2.42
N ASN A 58 -4.91 -8.23 -2.49
CA ASN A 58 -6.00 -8.21 -3.45
C ASN A 58 -5.48 -8.24 -4.89
N PHE A 59 -4.45 -7.44 -5.19
CA PHE A 59 -3.83 -7.44 -6.51
C PHE A 59 -3.19 -8.80 -6.85
N LEU A 60 -2.57 -9.46 -5.87
CA LEU A 60 -2.06 -10.83 -6.06
C LEU A 60 -3.18 -11.84 -6.32
N GLU A 61 -4.33 -11.72 -5.67
CA GLU A 61 -5.50 -12.56 -5.96
C GLU A 61 -6.05 -12.30 -7.36
N GLN A 62 -6.09 -11.04 -7.80
CA GLN A 62 -6.45 -10.71 -9.18
C GLN A 62 -5.49 -11.35 -10.19
N LEU A 63 -4.18 -11.24 -9.97
CA LEU A 63 -3.19 -11.93 -10.80
C LEU A 63 -3.43 -13.44 -10.77
N ARG A 64 -3.73 -14.06 -9.62
CA ARG A 64 -4.03 -15.49 -9.54
C ARG A 64 -5.25 -15.88 -10.38
N VAL A 65 -6.31 -15.07 -10.36
CA VAL A 65 -7.51 -15.30 -11.19
C VAL A 65 -7.17 -15.20 -12.66
N GLU A 66 -6.45 -14.16 -13.10
CA GLU A 66 -6.01 -14.02 -14.50
C GLU A 66 -5.10 -15.19 -14.93
N PHE A 67 -4.15 -15.59 -14.09
CA PHE A 67 -3.29 -16.74 -14.35
C PHE A 67 -4.04 -18.07 -14.39
N SER A 68 -5.12 -18.23 -13.63
CA SER A 68 -5.95 -19.44 -13.66
C SER A 68 -6.69 -19.61 -14.98
N GLN A 69 -6.98 -18.50 -15.65
CA GLN A 69 -7.61 -18.46 -16.97
C GLN A 69 -6.57 -18.57 -18.09
N TRP A 70 -5.30 -18.28 -17.82
CA TRP A 70 -4.22 -18.42 -18.79
C TRP A 70 -3.93 -19.90 -19.09
N THR A 71 -4.19 -20.28 -20.34
CA THR A 71 -3.89 -21.60 -20.92
C THR A 71 -2.78 -21.49 -21.97
N GLU A 72 -2.16 -22.62 -22.34
CA GLU A 72 -1.11 -22.67 -23.39
C GLU A 72 -1.67 -22.44 -24.82
N GLU A 73 -2.92 -22.03 -24.98
CA GLU A 73 -3.51 -21.81 -26.30
C GLU A 73 -2.86 -20.58 -26.98
N PRO A 74 -2.44 -20.71 -28.25
CA PRO A 74 -1.90 -19.59 -29.00
C PRO A 74 -2.96 -18.48 -29.16
N ASN A 75 -2.56 -17.22 -28.95
CA ASN A 75 -3.41 -16.00 -29.04
C ASN A 75 -4.36 -15.72 -27.86
N GLN A 76 -4.22 -16.40 -26.71
CA GLN A 76 -4.89 -16.00 -25.45
C GLN A 76 -4.31 -14.70 -24.85
N GLY A 77 -3.22 -14.18 -25.43
CA GLY A 77 -2.96 -12.75 -25.43
C GLY A 77 -2.11 -12.16 -24.30
N LEU A 78 -1.11 -12.93 -23.88
CA LEU A 78 0.06 -12.39 -23.18
C LEU A 78 0.89 -11.42 -24.05
N ASP A 79 0.85 -11.59 -25.37
CA ASP A 79 1.50 -10.75 -26.40
C ASP A 79 0.77 -9.43 -26.71
N GLY A 80 -0.13 -9.01 -25.81
CA GLY A 80 -0.88 -7.75 -25.95
C GLY A 80 -2.16 -7.87 -26.79
N SER A 81 -2.47 -9.05 -27.34
CA SER A 81 -3.75 -9.30 -28.04
C SER A 81 -4.85 -9.87 -27.13
N GLY A 82 -4.66 -9.86 -25.80
CA GLY A 82 -5.41 -10.67 -24.86
C GLY A 82 -6.48 -10.01 -24.03
N VAL A 83 -7.17 -10.89 -23.29
CA VAL A 83 -8.20 -10.55 -22.31
C VAL A 83 -7.58 -10.20 -20.95
N PHE A 84 -6.29 -10.50 -20.73
CA PHE A 84 -5.60 -10.31 -19.45
C PHE A 84 -4.99 -8.90 -19.35
N PRO A 85 -5.57 -7.99 -18.56
CA PRO A 85 -5.07 -6.61 -18.48
C PRO A 85 -3.63 -6.56 -17.93
N HIS A 86 -3.33 -7.31 -16.87
CA HIS A 86 -2.05 -7.22 -16.15
C HIS A 86 -0.99 -8.19 -16.66
N LEU A 87 -1.38 -9.18 -17.46
CA LEU A 87 -0.44 -10.11 -18.09
C LEU A 87 -0.06 -9.69 -19.52
N SER A 88 -0.78 -8.71 -20.07
CA SER A 88 -0.47 -8.12 -21.36
C SER A 88 0.87 -7.38 -21.30
N GLY A 89 1.82 -7.75 -22.16
CA GLY A 89 3.17 -7.14 -22.19
C GLY A 89 4.29 -8.03 -21.64
N LEU A 90 3.96 -9.27 -21.25
CA LEU A 90 4.99 -10.29 -21.03
C LEU A 90 5.57 -10.77 -22.38
N PRO A 91 6.90 -10.90 -22.51
CA PRO A 91 7.48 -11.48 -23.72
C PRO A 91 7.10 -12.95 -23.80
N VAL A 92 6.57 -13.39 -24.94
CA VAL A 92 6.14 -14.77 -25.20
C VAL A 92 6.94 -15.46 -26.29
N GLY A 93 6.75 -16.77 -26.42
CA GLY A 93 7.29 -17.56 -27.53
C GLY A 93 8.82 -17.59 -27.48
N PRO A 94 9.54 -17.32 -28.58
CA PRO A 94 11.01 -17.35 -28.59
C PRO A 94 11.64 -16.21 -27.77
N ALA A 95 10.88 -15.15 -27.43
CA ALA A 95 11.34 -14.05 -26.58
C ALA A 95 11.15 -14.32 -25.08
N ALA A 96 10.36 -15.34 -24.71
CA ALA A 96 10.23 -15.77 -23.33
C ALA A 96 11.50 -16.52 -22.91
N ALA A 97 12.46 -15.81 -22.31
CA ALA A 97 13.61 -16.41 -21.65
C ALA A 97 13.40 -16.44 -20.13
N ALA A 98 14.08 -17.33 -19.41
CA ALA A 98 14.10 -17.28 -17.96
C ALA A 98 14.71 -15.93 -17.52
N GLY A 99 14.04 -15.22 -16.61
CA GLY A 99 14.40 -13.87 -16.21
C GLY A 99 13.87 -12.76 -17.12
N ALA A 100 13.21 -13.09 -18.24
CA ALA A 100 12.53 -12.07 -19.03
C ALA A 100 11.34 -11.50 -18.24
N GLN A 101 11.14 -10.19 -18.34
CA GLN A 101 10.21 -9.43 -17.50
C GLN A 101 9.21 -8.66 -18.35
N THR A 102 8.12 -8.24 -17.73
CA THR A 102 7.15 -7.30 -18.33
C THR A 102 7.86 -6.07 -18.84
N ASP A 103 7.70 -5.76 -20.13
CA ASP A 103 8.23 -4.53 -20.71
C ASP A 103 7.21 -3.41 -20.44
N GLY A 104 7.48 -2.63 -19.40
CA GLY A 104 6.57 -1.61 -18.88
C GLY A 104 6.46 -0.37 -19.75
N GLY A 105 6.59 -0.50 -21.08
CA GLY A 105 6.46 0.60 -22.02
C GLY A 105 7.22 1.84 -21.58
N GLU A 106 8.56 1.79 -21.67
CA GLU A 106 9.48 2.91 -21.47
C GLU A 106 9.77 3.36 -20.02
N VAL A 107 10.47 2.51 -19.26
CA VAL A 107 11.56 2.99 -18.37
C VAL A 107 12.76 2.03 -18.47
N THR A 108 13.82 2.51 -19.11
CA THR A 108 15.05 1.75 -19.38
C THR A 108 15.92 1.56 -18.13
N GLY A 109 16.31 0.30 -17.81
CA GLY A 109 17.60 0.02 -17.15
C GLY A 109 17.61 -0.83 -15.88
N ALA A 110 16.45 -1.23 -15.36
CA ALA A 110 16.33 -2.19 -14.25
C ALA A 110 15.13 -3.10 -14.53
N PRO A 111 15.00 -4.25 -13.83
CA PRO A 111 13.77 -5.02 -13.86
C PRO A 111 12.52 -4.12 -13.78
N ALA A 112 11.78 -3.98 -14.87
CA ALA A 112 10.82 -2.90 -14.98
C ALA A 112 9.60 -3.21 -14.09
N TRP A 113 9.48 -2.44 -13.01
CA TRP A 113 8.25 -2.36 -12.25
C TRP A 113 7.21 -1.70 -13.15
N VAL A 114 6.14 -2.42 -13.44
CA VAL A 114 4.99 -1.92 -14.18
C VAL A 114 4.00 -1.35 -13.19
N ILE A 115 3.39 -0.24 -13.54
CA ILE A 115 2.32 0.33 -12.72
C ILE A 115 1.05 -0.49 -12.96
N GLY A 116 0.35 -0.86 -11.88
CA GLY A 116 -0.96 -1.53 -11.97
C GLY A 116 -2.00 -0.59 -12.56
N ASP A 117 -2.08 -0.52 -13.89
CA ASP A 117 -2.96 0.37 -14.65
C ASP A 117 -3.95 -0.47 -15.47
N ASP A 118 -5.19 0.00 -15.53
CA ASP A 118 -6.28 -0.54 -16.35
C ASP A 118 -6.33 0.07 -17.78
N GLY A 119 -5.35 0.91 -18.11
CA GLY A 119 -5.14 1.53 -19.42
C GLY A 119 -5.87 2.87 -19.62
N LEU A 120 -6.27 3.57 -18.54
CA LEU A 120 -7.13 4.76 -18.64
C LEU A 120 -6.51 6.12 -18.22
N GLY A 121 -5.26 6.21 -17.76
CA GLY A 121 -4.70 7.54 -17.44
C GLY A 121 -3.32 7.60 -16.80
N THR A 122 -2.86 8.85 -16.56
CA THR A 122 -1.53 9.16 -16.00
C THR A 122 -1.51 9.37 -14.48
N ASP A 123 -2.65 9.63 -13.82
CA ASP A 123 -2.74 9.74 -12.35
C ASP A 123 -3.17 8.38 -11.77
N ARG A 124 -2.28 7.78 -10.98
CA ARG A 124 -2.23 6.32 -10.73
C ARG A 124 -2.13 5.97 -9.24
N ARG A 125 -2.62 6.85 -8.38
CA ARG A 125 -2.73 6.61 -6.93
C ARG A 125 -3.92 5.71 -6.63
N VAL A 126 -3.80 4.87 -5.62
CA VAL A 126 -4.86 3.96 -5.14
C VAL A 126 -5.09 4.19 -3.65
N SER A 127 -6.33 4.23 -3.20
CA SER A 127 -6.68 4.40 -1.78
C SER A 127 -7.50 3.25 -1.20
N VAL A 128 -8.29 2.58 -2.03
CA VAL A 128 -9.18 1.49 -1.62
C VAL A 128 -9.26 0.47 -2.74
N VAL A 129 -9.44 -0.80 -2.38
CA VAL A 129 -9.82 -1.86 -3.32
C VAL A 129 -11.24 -1.59 -3.81
N GLY A 130 -11.44 -1.47 -5.12
CA GLY A 130 -12.76 -1.24 -5.71
C GLY A 130 -13.71 -2.43 -5.54
N ASP A 131 -15.02 -2.18 -5.72
CA ASP A 131 -16.02 -3.26 -5.74
C ASP A 131 -15.81 -4.21 -6.94
N LEU A 132 -16.20 -5.47 -6.75
CA LEU A 132 -16.19 -6.50 -7.79
C LEU A 132 -17.15 -6.11 -8.94
N ASP A 133 -16.68 -6.08 -10.18
CA ASP A 133 -17.56 -5.97 -11.35
C ASP A 133 -18.42 -7.25 -11.49
N PRO A 134 -19.69 -7.18 -11.93
CA PRO A 134 -20.58 -8.33 -12.18
C PRO A 134 -20.01 -9.46 -13.05
N THR A 135 -18.95 -9.22 -13.82
CA THR A 135 -18.28 -10.25 -14.64
C THR A 135 -17.28 -11.11 -13.87
N GLY A 136 -16.98 -10.79 -12.60
CA GLY A 136 -15.94 -11.46 -11.82
C GLY A 136 -14.52 -11.17 -12.30
N THR A 137 -14.35 -10.48 -13.44
CA THR A 137 -13.13 -9.78 -13.78
C THR A 137 -13.16 -8.45 -13.06
N ASN A 138 -12.34 -8.35 -12.02
CA ASN A 138 -12.22 -7.15 -11.22
C ASN A 138 -12.04 -5.90 -12.12
N ALA A 139 -13.03 -5.01 -12.08
CA ALA A 139 -12.75 -3.58 -12.09
C ALA A 139 -11.99 -3.15 -10.80
N GLY A 140 -11.31 -4.07 -10.12
CA GLY A 140 -10.77 -3.97 -8.76
C GLY A 140 -9.53 -3.08 -8.61
N ILE A 141 -9.02 -2.55 -9.72
CA ILE A 141 -8.05 -1.45 -9.77
C ILE A 141 -8.64 -0.22 -10.49
N ARG A 142 -9.81 -0.38 -11.14
CA ARG A 142 -10.52 0.76 -11.71
C ARG A 142 -11.17 1.54 -10.59
N ALA A 143 -10.68 2.77 -10.43
CA ALA A 143 -11.21 3.83 -9.58
C ALA A 143 -10.91 3.72 -8.08
N ALA A 144 -9.63 3.75 -7.74
CA ALA A 144 -9.18 4.91 -6.97
C ALA A 144 -8.27 5.85 -7.80
N SER A 145 -8.26 5.70 -9.13
CA SER A 145 -7.73 6.72 -10.04
C SER A 145 -8.50 8.01 -9.80
N ILE A 146 -7.93 8.89 -8.99
CA ILE A 146 -8.36 10.28 -8.91
C ILE A 146 -8.30 10.81 -10.34
N SER A 147 -9.44 11.29 -10.84
CA SER A 147 -9.42 12.14 -12.02
C SER A 147 -8.49 13.31 -11.71
N PRO A 148 -7.44 13.58 -12.52
CA PRO A 148 -6.43 14.57 -12.19
C PRO A 148 -7.10 15.89 -11.79
N GLY A 149 -6.91 16.30 -10.54
CA GLY A 149 -7.52 17.51 -9.96
C GLY A 149 -8.62 17.30 -8.91
N SER A 150 -8.99 16.08 -8.52
CA SER A 150 -9.72 15.91 -7.25
C SER A 150 -8.75 16.14 -6.10
N GLY A 151 -9.01 17.16 -5.27
CA GLY A 151 -8.15 17.59 -4.17
C GLY A 151 -8.08 16.61 -2.99
N ASP A 152 -8.45 15.34 -3.19
CA ASP A 152 -8.43 14.32 -2.15
C ASP A 152 -7.00 13.82 -1.95
N LEU A 153 -6.26 14.58 -1.16
CA LEU A 153 -4.94 14.25 -0.60
C LEU A 153 -4.97 13.05 0.36
N GLU A 154 -6.13 12.43 0.56
CA GLU A 154 -6.33 11.26 1.43
C GLU A 154 -5.82 9.95 0.80
N GLN A 155 -5.25 9.98 -0.41
CA GLN A 155 -4.90 8.80 -1.20
C GLN A 155 -3.38 8.70 -1.45
N PRO A 156 -2.63 7.94 -0.63
CA PRO A 156 -1.17 8.00 -0.62
C PRO A 156 -0.49 6.74 -1.18
N PHE A 157 -1.17 5.78 -1.79
CA PHE A 157 -0.52 4.54 -2.24
C PHE A 157 -0.26 4.52 -3.74
N CYS A 158 0.95 4.15 -4.12
CA CYS A 158 1.32 3.77 -5.47
C CYS A 158 1.55 2.27 -5.50
N LEU A 159 0.94 1.58 -6.47
CA LEU A 159 1.09 0.15 -6.66
C LEU A 159 1.95 -0.12 -7.89
N HIS A 160 3.00 -0.89 -7.68
CA HIS A 160 3.89 -1.42 -8.70
C HIS A 160 3.83 -2.93 -8.68
N TYR A 161 3.97 -3.55 -9.84
CA TYR A 161 4.13 -4.99 -9.93
C TYR A 161 5.18 -5.34 -10.97
N ARG A 162 5.79 -6.50 -10.78
CA ARG A 162 6.83 -7.02 -11.65
C ARG A 162 6.57 -8.49 -11.88
N LEU A 163 6.46 -8.86 -13.15
CA LEU A 163 6.32 -10.25 -13.56
C LEU A 163 7.62 -10.71 -14.19
N THR A 164 8.16 -11.84 -13.74
CA THR A 164 9.43 -12.40 -14.22
C THR A 164 9.25 -13.87 -14.59
N TRP A 165 9.63 -14.28 -15.79
CA TRP A 165 9.62 -15.68 -16.17
C TRP A 165 10.59 -16.51 -15.30
N LEU A 166 10.06 -17.50 -14.58
CA LEU A 166 10.87 -18.53 -13.92
C LEU A 166 11.17 -19.68 -14.87
N ILE A 167 10.13 -20.14 -15.57
CA ILE A 167 10.21 -21.13 -16.63
C ILE A 167 9.47 -20.54 -17.83
N PRO A 168 10.17 -20.30 -18.96
CA PRO A 168 9.56 -19.78 -20.17
C PRO A 168 8.22 -20.42 -20.52
N ASN A 169 7.21 -19.59 -20.77
CA ASN A 169 5.86 -20.00 -21.16
C ASN A 169 5.16 -20.97 -20.18
N ARG A 170 5.64 -21.11 -18.94
CA ARG A 170 5.07 -22.06 -17.95
C ARG A 170 4.90 -21.52 -16.55
N SER A 171 5.87 -20.74 -16.06
CA SER A 171 5.81 -20.21 -14.70
C SER A 171 6.45 -18.85 -14.60
N ILE A 172 5.79 -17.97 -13.84
CA ILE A 172 6.14 -16.58 -13.64
C ILE A 172 6.20 -16.32 -12.14
N ARG A 173 7.19 -15.54 -11.71
CA ARG A 173 7.20 -14.90 -10.40
C ARG A 173 6.51 -13.55 -10.52
N ALA A 174 5.50 -13.34 -9.70
CA ALA A 174 4.88 -12.04 -9.51
C ALA A 174 5.41 -11.41 -8.22
N GLU A 175 5.80 -10.16 -8.31
CA GLU A 175 6.20 -9.31 -7.19
C GLU A 175 5.32 -8.07 -7.24
N VAL A 176 4.79 -7.67 -6.10
CA VAL A 176 3.89 -6.51 -5.96
C VAL A 176 4.47 -5.64 -4.87
N GLU A 177 4.65 -4.37 -5.16
CA GLU A 177 5.15 -3.37 -4.24
C GLU A 177 4.13 -2.25 -4.10
N VAL A 178 3.78 -1.92 -2.86
CA VAL A 178 2.90 -0.80 -2.54
C VAL A 178 3.72 0.21 -1.76
N VAL A 179 3.81 1.43 -2.29
CA VAL A 179 4.64 2.52 -1.76
C VAL A 179 3.75 3.67 -1.28
N TRP A 180 4.12 4.33 -0.18
CA TRP A 180 3.45 5.53 0.30
C TRP A 180 4.41 6.52 0.98
N PRO A 181 4.09 7.83 0.97
CA PRO A 181 4.91 8.86 1.59
C PRO A 181 4.83 8.85 3.12
N LEU A 182 5.94 9.25 3.74
CA LEU A 182 5.99 9.63 5.14
C LEU A 182 5.26 10.96 5.38
N GLU A 183 4.88 11.23 6.63
CA GLU A 183 4.24 12.49 7.02
C GLU A 183 5.09 13.74 6.70
N SER A 184 6.41 13.57 6.61
CA SER A 184 7.36 14.66 6.29
C SER A 184 7.71 14.77 4.80
N ALA A 185 7.21 13.87 3.96
CA ALA A 185 7.59 13.82 2.55
C ALA A 185 6.94 14.96 1.77
N ASN A 186 7.60 15.40 0.70
CA ASN A 186 6.99 16.32 -0.25
C ASN A 186 5.90 15.60 -1.06
N MET A 187 4.63 15.86 -0.73
CA MET A 187 3.49 15.22 -1.38
C MET A 187 3.40 15.55 -2.88
N GLU A 188 3.91 16.70 -3.34
CA GLU A 188 3.88 17.05 -4.76
C GLU A 188 4.76 16.10 -5.58
N ALA A 189 5.86 15.61 -5.02
CA ALA A 189 6.71 14.61 -5.65
C ALA A 189 6.07 13.22 -5.69
N PHE A 190 4.98 13.00 -4.95
CA PHE A 190 4.25 11.74 -4.90
C PHE A 190 2.98 11.75 -5.76
N LEU A 191 2.68 12.86 -6.44
CA LEU A 191 1.52 12.94 -7.35
C LEU A 191 1.71 12.00 -8.56
N ASP A 192 2.95 11.76 -8.98
CA ASP A 192 3.27 10.83 -10.07
C ASP A 192 3.99 9.58 -9.54
N CYS A 193 3.29 8.44 -9.57
CA CYS A 193 3.82 7.12 -9.17
C CYS A 193 5.01 6.64 -10.03
N ASP A 194 5.30 7.32 -11.14
CA ASP A 194 6.41 7.04 -12.07
C ASP A 194 7.76 7.55 -11.54
N THR A 195 7.74 8.62 -10.73
CA THR A 195 8.97 9.29 -10.24
C THR A 195 9.47 8.75 -8.90
N LEU A 196 8.85 7.68 -8.38
CA LEU A 196 9.22 7.08 -7.09
C LEU A 196 10.65 6.55 -7.03
N ALA A 197 11.25 6.19 -8.18
CA ALA A 197 12.66 5.85 -8.28
C ALA A 197 13.60 7.04 -7.98
N SER A 198 13.10 8.28 -8.06
CA SER A 198 13.85 9.52 -7.78
C SER A 198 13.56 10.13 -6.40
N ALA A 199 12.52 9.65 -5.72
CA ALA A 199 12.24 10.05 -4.35
C ALA A 199 13.36 9.57 -3.41
N ALA A 200 13.81 10.43 -2.50
CA ALA A 200 14.84 10.06 -1.55
C ALA A 200 14.35 8.85 -0.71
N LEU A 201 15.19 7.82 -0.58
CA LEU A 201 14.90 6.60 0.21
C LEU A 201 14.46 6.89 1.67
N GLY A 202 14.66 8.11 2.16
CA GLY A 202 14.24 8.56 3.48
C GLY A 202 12.79 9.05 3.56
N ASP A 203 12.09 9.26 2.45
CA ASP A 203 10.77 9.91 2.40
C ASP A 203 9.61 8.95 2.17
N LEU A 204 9.91 7.69 1.85
CA LEU A 204 8.93 6.69 1.46
C LEU A 204 8.95 5.46 2.38
N ARG A 205 7.82 4.77 2.42
CA ARG A 205 7.64 3.43 2.97
C ARG A 205 7.11 2.53 1.87
N SER A 206 7.51 1.26 1.89
CA SER A 206 6.95 0.27 0.98
C SER A 206 6.72 -1.08 1.66
N VAL A 207 5.77 -1.83 1.12
CA VAL A 207 5.50 -3.23 1.44
C VAL A 207 5.57 -3.99 0.12
N SER A 208 6.34 -5.08 0.10
CA SER A 208 6.45 -5.94 -1.07
C SER A 208 6.00 -7.37 -0.74
N LEU A 209 5.15 -7.91 -1.58
CA LEU A 209 4.69 -9.30 -1.54
C LEU A 209 5.12 -10.02 -2.83
N THR A 210 5.42 -11.32 -2.73
CA THR A 210 5.81 -12.13 -3.89
C THR A 210 5.06 -13.45 -3.90
N THR A 211 4.72 -13.93 -5.09
CA THR A 211 4.13 -15.25 -5.32
C THR A 211 4.65 -15.83 -6.63
N ASN A 212 4.66 -17.15 -6.74
CA ASN A 212 4.89 -17.82 -8.02
C ASN A 212 3.55 -18.25 -8.60
N LEU A 213 3.39 -18.06 -9.90
CA LEU A 213 2.20 -18.38 -10.67
C LEU A 213 2.61 -19.32 -11.81
N SER A 214 1.77 -20.27 -12.14
CA SER A 214 2.03 -21.29 -13.18
C SER A 214 0.85 -21.41 -14.11
N VAL A 215 1.13 -21.73 -15.38
CA VAL A 215 0.11 -21.94 -16.40
C VAL A 215 -0.90 -23.00 -15.96
N ASN A 216 -2.18 -22.78 -16.27
CA ASN A 216 -3.21 -23.77 -16.00
C ASN A 216 -3.15 -24.90 -17.04
N THR A 217 -2.75 -26.09 -16.62
CA THR A 217 -2.67 -27.28 -17.50
C THR A 217 -3.95 -28.11 -17.52
N PHE A 218 -4.98 -27.77 -16.75
CA PHE A 218 -6.18 -28.59 -16.58
C PHE A 218 -7.24 -28.40 -17.67
N LEU A 219 -7.07 -27.42 -18.56
CA LEU A 219 -8.01 -27.11 -19.65
C LEU A 219 -7.54 -27.64 -21.02
N ARG A 220 -6.69 -28.67 -21.07
CA ARG A 220 -6.25 -29.31 -22.32
C ARG A 220 -7.23 -30.35 -22.84
#